data_AF-A0A3B6VMM7-F1
#
_entry.id   AF-A0A3B6VMM7-F1
#
_cell.length_a   1.000
_cell.length_b   1.000
_cell.length_c   1.000
_cell.angle_alpha   90.00
_cell.angle_beta   90.00
_cell.angle_gamma   90.00
#
_symmetry.space_group_name_H-M   'P 1'
#
loop_
_entity.id
_entity.type
_entity.pdbx_description
1 polymer ?
#
loop_
_entity_poly.entity_id
_entity_poly.type
_entity_poly.pdbx_seq_one_letter_code
_entity_poly.pdbx_strand_id
1 'polypeptide(L)'
;MKKIILMAILYTLFSFNALYPRKAENEAEFLSHIASGDIEEVSNFINDKKININTKIEDSATPLIFSIIFKQDEISKILIEKGADINIKDKSGFTALIYSITYNRTEISKILIEKKANVNIKVSLNGNGVYMKNFTPLILNENKEVAELLINAGADINTKFTAKYEGQNIKLEDATPLMWFIFTDNTEIAQLLIEYGADINAKDKSGNTALGYAKEKNNTKIEELLISKGAK
;
A
#
# COMPACT_ATOMS: atom_id res chain seq x y z
N MET A 1 1.22 -1.20 -18.04
CA MET A 1 1.43 -2.04 -16.84
C MET A 1 0.99 -1.36 -15.55
N LYS A 2 1.46 -0.14 -15.23
CA LYS A 2 1.20 0.62 -13.98
C LYS A 2 -0.25 0.55 -13.45
N LYS A 3 -1.25 0.92 -14.26
CA LYS A 3 -2.67 0.93 -13.84
C LYS A 3 -3.31 -0.44 -13.62
N ILE A 4 -2.85 -1.53 -14.24
CA ILE A 4 -3.62 -2.79 -14.27
C ILE A 4 -3.45 -3.59 -12.97
N ILE A 5 -2.25 -3.64 -12.40
CA ILE A 5 -1.99 -4.37 -11.16
C ILE A 5 -2.64 -3.63 -9.97
N LEU A 6 -2.49 -2.31 -9.91
CA LEU A 6 -3.17 -1.49 -8.89
C LEU A 6 -4.69 -1.54 -9.05
N MET A 7 -5.22 -1.49 -10.27
CA MET A 7 -6.66 -1.62 -10.51
C MET A 7 -7.18 -3.02 -10.16
N ALA A 8 -6.43 -4.10 -10.41
CA ALA A 8 -6.79 -5.44 -9.96
C ALA A 8 -6.78 -5.57 -8.43
N ILE A 9 -5.83 -4.94 -7.73
CA ILE A 9 -5.81 -4.81 -6.26
C ILE A 9 -7.06 -4.03 -5.79
N LEU A 10 -7.37 -2.89 -6.41
CA LEU A 10 -8.56 -2.09 -6.11
C LEU A 10 -9.88 -2.85 -6.37
N TYR A 11 -9.95 -3.70 -7.41
CA TYR A 11 -11.12 -4.54 -7.68
C TYR A 11 -11.23 -5.74 -6.73
N THR A 12 -10.12 -6.32 -6.24
CA THR A 12 -10.18 -7.34 -5.18
C THR A 12 -10.68 -6.77 -3.85
N LEU A 13 -10.46 -5.47 -3.62
CA LEU A 13 -10.88 -4.78 -2.39
C LEU A 13 -12.39 -4.50 -2.35
N PHE A 14 -13.12 -4.59 -3.47
CA PHE A 14 -14.55 -4.29 -3.53
C PHE A 14 -15.33 -5.25 -4.45
N SER A 15 -15.77 -6.39 -3.91
CA SER A 15 -17.04 -6.97 -4.35
C SER A 15 -18.17 -6.18 -3.70
N PHE A 16 -18.69 -5.15 -4.36
CA PHE A 16 -19.95 -4.47 -4.02
C PHE A 16 -21.12 -5.45 -4.24
N ASN A 17 -21.26 -6.46 -3.37
CA ASN A 17 -22.45 -7.29 -3.28
C ASN A 17 -22.42 -8.15 -2.01
N ALA A 18 -22.55 -7.51 -0.87
CA ALA A 18 -23.15 -8.13 0.30
C ALA A 18 -24.01 -7.07 0.99
N LEU A 19 -25.29 -7.06 0.58
CA LEU A 19 -26.37 -6.36 1.23
C LEU A 19 -26.24 -6.43 2.76
N TYR A 20 -26.15 -5.25 3.38
CA TYR A 20 -26.54 -4.92 4.76
C TYR A 20 -26.81 -6.11 5.69
N PRO A 21 -25.80 -6.64 6.41
CA PRO A 21 -26.08 -7.26 7.69
C PRO A 21 -26.61 -6.17 8.63
N ARG A 22 -27.61 -6.52 9.45
CA ARG A 22 -28.30 -5.62 10.37
C ARG A 22 -27.34 -5.12 11.45
N LYS A 23 -26.66 -3.98 11.22
CA LYS A 23 -25.78 -3.30 12.19
C LYS A 23 -26.59 -2.75 13.37
N ALA A 24 -25.92 -2.43 14.47
CA ALA A 24 -26.48 -1.48 15.42
C ALA A 24 -26.68 -0.14 14.70
N GLU A 25 -27.86 0.48 14.87
CA GLU A 25 -28.27 1.71 14.16
C GLU A 25 -27.17 2.78 14.16
N ASN A 26 -26.55 3.00 15.32
CA ASN A 26 -25.48 3.96 15.53
C ASN A 26 -24.21 3.69 14.70
N GLU A 27 -23.85 2.43 14.41
CA GLU A 27 -22.68 2.13 13.58
C GLU A 27 -22.94 2.42 12.11
N ALA A 28 -24.15 2.11 11.62
CA ALA A 28 -24.53 2.43 10.25
C ALA A 28 -24.62 3.94 10.03
N GLU A 29 -25.21 4.66 10.99
CA GLU A 29 -25.30 6.12 10.99
C GLU A 29 -23.91 6.76 11.00
N PHE A 30 -23.02 6.37 11.92
CA PHE A 30 -21.65 6.86 11.97
C PHE A 30 -20.90 6.66 10.65
N LEU A 31 -21.05 5.49 10.01
CA LEU A 31 -20.42 5.23 8.72
C LEU A 31 -21.01 6.06 7.58
N SER A 32 -22.31 6.36 7.63
CA SER A 32 -22.93 7.28 6.68
C SER A 32 -22.31 8.67 6.76
N HIS A 33 -22.08 9.18 7.98
CA HIS A 33 -21.41 10.47 8.20
C HIS A 33 -19.96 10.46 7.72
N ILE A 34 -19.22 9.35 7.93
CA ILE A 34 -17.89 9.22 7.33
C ILE A 34 -18.00 9.25 5.80
N ALA A 35 -18.86 8.43 5.20
CA ALA A 35 -18.99 8.35 3.75
C ALA A 35 -19.38 9.70 3.11
N SER A 36 -20.28 10.45 3.75
CA SER A 36 -20.76 11.76 3.26
C SER A 36 -19.78 12.91 3.52
N GLY A 37 -18.80 12.73 4.41
CA GLY A 37 -17.85 13.79 4.77
C GLY A 37 -18.35 14.72 5.87
N ASP A 38 -19.31 14.27 6.68
CA ASP A 38 -19.89 15.05 7.77
C ASP A 38 -18.97 15.05 9.01
N ILE A 39 -18.04 16.00 9.00
CA ILE A 39 -17.00 16.16 10.02
C ILE A 39 -17.59 16.43 11.41
N GLU A 40 -18.68 17.20 11.47
CA GLU A 40 -19.31 17.60 12.73
C GLU A 40 -19.91 16.37 13.41
N GLU A 41 -20.73 15.60 12.69
CA GLU A 41 -21.34 14.40 13.26
C GLU A 41 -20.32 13.32 13.58
N VAL A 42 -19.31 13.10 12.73
CA VAL A 42 -18.21 12.18 13.07
C VAL A 42 -17.54 12.59 14.39
N SER A 43 -17.30 13.88 14.58
CA SER A 43 -16.71 14.38 15.83
C SER A 43 -17.62 14.21 17.03
N ASN A 44 -18.93 14.46 16.87
CA ASN A 44 -19.95 14.28 17.91
C ASN A 44 -20.02 12.81 18.35
N PHE A 45 -20.09 11.88 17.41
CA PHE A 45 -20.11 10.44 17.70
C PHE A 45 -18.91 9.96 18.51
N ILE A 46 -17.71 10.46 18.19
CA ILE A 46 -16.48 10.09 18.90
C ILE A 46 -16.43 10.74 20.28
N ASN A 47 -16.76 12.03 20.37
CA ASN A 47 -16.70 12.79 21.63
C ASN A 47 -17.71 12.29 22.67
N ASP A 48 -18.92 11.97 22.22
CA ASP A 48 -19.99 11.44 23.07
C ASP A 48 -19.75 9.97 23.47
N LYS A 49 -18.66 9.36 22.99
CA LYS A 49 -18.34 7.93 23.16
C LYS A 49 -19.48 7.02 22.69
N LYS A 50 -20.28 7.47 21.72
CA LYS A 50 -21.35 6.69 21.08
C LYS A 50 -20.77 5.52 20.30
N ILE A 51 -19.50 5.62 19.89
CA ILE A 51 -18.78 4.58 19.18
C ILE A 51 -17.32 4.48 19.63
N ASN A 52 -16.77 3.26 19.56
CA ASN A 52 -15.33 3.06 19.67
C ASN A 52 -14.66 3.50 18.35
N ILE A 53 -13.70 4.42 18.42
CA ILE A 53 -12.95 4.94 17.26
C ILE A 53 -12.21 3.85 16.47
N ASN A 54 -11.94 2.71 17.11
CA ASN A 54 -11.30 1.52 16.54
C ASN A 54 -12.29 0.39 16.25
N THR A 55 -13.59 0.68 16.20
CA THR A 55 -14.59 -0.35 15.90
C THR A 55 -14.24 -1.03 14.57
N LYS A 56 -14.38 -2.35 14.53
CA LYS A 56 -14.16 -3.13 13.30
C LYS A 56 -15.50 -3.20 12.57
N ILE A 57 -15.61 -2.41 11.53
CA ILE A 57 -16.73 -2.42 10.60
C ILE A 57 -16.47 -3.48 9.52
N GLU A 58 -17.41 -3.66 8.58
CA GLU A 58 -17.37 -4.59 7.45
C GLU A 58 -15.94 -4.98 6.99
N ASP A 59 -15.70 -6.28 6.82
CA ASP A 59 -14.37 -6.84 6.53
C ASP A 59 -13.24 -6.45 7.50
N SER A 60 -13.61 -6.11 8.73
CA SER A 60 -12.69 -5.66 9.79
C SER A 60 -11.96 -4.37 9.48
N ALA A 61 -12.47 -3.55 8.54
CA ALA A 61 -12.00 -2.19 8.37
C ALA A 61 -12.26 -1.36 9.63
N THR A 62 -11.46 -0.34 9.89
CA THR A 62 -11.72 0.65 10.96
C THR A 62 -12.34 1.91 10.37
N PRO A 63 -12.95 2.79 11.18
CA PRO A 63 -13.36 4.13 10.74
C PRO A 63 -12.26 4.87 9.96
N LEU A 64 -11.00 4.74 10.38
CA LEU A 64 -9.85 5.34 9.70
C LEU A 64 -9.59 4.71 8.32
N ILE A 65 -9.66 3.38 8.19
CA ILE A 65 -9.55 2.72 6.88
C ILE A 65 -10.70 3.16 5.97
N PHE A 66 -11.91 3.25 6.52
CA PHE A 66 -13.11 3.64 5.78
C PHE A 66 -13.03 5.08 5.28
N SER A 67 -12.60 6.04 6.11
CA SER A 67 -12.43 7.43 5.67
C SER A 67 -11.42 7.56 4.52
N ILE A 68 -10.36 6.75 4.51
CA ILE A 68 -9.38 6.71 3.42
C ILE A 68 -9.99 6.18 2.12
N ILE A 69 -10.74 5.08 2.19
CA ILE A 69 -11.43 4.48 1.04
C ILE A 69 -12.41 5.48 0.41
N PHE A 70 -13.17 6.19 1.25
CA PHE A 70 -14.13 7.20 0.83
C PHE A 70 -13.50 8.57 0.53
N LYS A 71 -12.16 8.66 0.58
CA LYS A 71 -11.38 9.86 0.21
C LYS A 71 -11.65 11.08 1.10
N GLN A 72 -11.99 10.83 2.36
CA GLN A 72 -12.33 11.84 3.37
C GLN A 72 -11.09 12.16 4.21
N ASP A 73 -10.20 13.01 3.68
CA ASP A 73 -8.92 13.30 4.32
C ASP A 73 -9.08 14.02 5.66
N GLU A 74 -9.97 15.02 5.74
CA GLU A 74 -10.18 15.76 7.00
C GLU A 74 -10.71 14.87 8.11
N ILE A 75 -11.63 13.96 7.78
CA ILE A 75 -12.10 12.94 8.74
C ILE A 75 -10.95 12.00 9.12
N SER A 76 -10.13 11.56 8.16
CA SER A 76 -8.96 10.72 8.44
C SER A 76 -8.00 11.40 9.41
N LYS A 77 -7.72 12.69 9.22
CA LYS A 77 -6.88 13.51 10.11
C LYS A 77 -7.48 13.57 11.52
N ILE A 78 -8.77 13.90 11.65
CA ILE A 78 -9.47 13.96 12.94
C ILE A 78 -9.43 12.62 13.66
N LEU A 79 -9.65 11.51 12.95
CA LEU A 79 -9.57 10.17 13.53
C LEU A 79 -8.17 9.87 14.07
N ILE A 80 -7.12 10.19 13.31
CA ILE A 80 -5.72 10.03 13.75
C ILE A 80 -5.43 10.92 14.97
N GLU A 81 -5.85 12.18 14.95
CA GLU A 81 -5.67 13.13 16.06
C GLU A 81 -6.38 12.68 17.34
N LYS A 82 -7.56 12.08 17.21
CA LYS A 82 -8.33 11.50 18.32
C LYS A 82 -7.83 10.13 18.78
N GLY A 83 -6.72 9.63 18.22
CA GLY A 83 -6.06 8.42 18.69
C GLY A 83 -6.60 7.12 18.10
N ALA A 84 -7.14 7.15 16.87
CA ALA A 84 -7.38 5.92 16.12
C ALA A 84 -6.08 5.11 16.00
N ASP A 85 -6.17 3.80 16.22
CA ASP A 85 -5.03 2.89 16.07
C ASP A 85 -4.75 2.67 14.58
N ILE A 86 -3.64 3.27 14.14
CA ILE A 86 -3.17 3.29 12.75
C ILE A 86 -2.66 1.93 12.26
N ASN A 87 -2.43 0.97 13.15
CA ASN A 87 -1.84 -0.33 12.83
C ASN A 87 -2.85 -1.49 12.79
N ILE A 88 -4.14 -1.21 13.03
CA ILE A 88 -5.18 -2.24 12.89
C ILE A 88 -5.22 -2.74 11.46
N LYS A 89 -5.25 -4.07 11.33
CA LYS A 89 -5.38 -4.79 10.06
C LYS A 89 -6.83 -5.17 9.82
N ASP A 90 -7.27 -5.03 8.58
CA ASP A 90 -8.51 -5.62 8.07
C ASP A 90 -8.36 -7.16 7.92
N LYS A 91 -9.40 -7.84 7.40
CA LYS A 91 -9.34 -9.28 7.13
C LYS A 91 -8.26 -9.67 6.12
N SER A 92 -7.89 -8.77 5.22
CA SER A 92 -6.84 -8.97 4.20
C SER A 92 -5.42 -8.71 4.74
N GLY A 93 -5.30 -8.23 5.98
CA GLY A 93 -4.03 -7.87 6.60
C GLY A 93 -3.56 -6.44 6.31
N PHE A 94 -4.40 -5.62 5.66
CA PHE A 94 -4.11 -4.27 5.21
C PHE A 94 -4.39 -3.26 6.32
N THR A 95 -3.53 -2.25 6.44
CA THR A 95 -3.65 -1.16 7.42
C THR A 95 -3.99 0.16 6.74
N ALA A 96 -4.32 1.18 7.53
CA ALA A 96 -4.55 2.54 7.04
C ALA A 96 -3.42 3.04 6.11
N LEU A 97 -2.16 2.73 6.41
CA LEU A 97 -1.01 3.11 5.58
C LEU A 97 -1.03 2.44 4.20
N ILE A 98 -1.41 1.15 4.14
CA ILE A 98 -1.50 0.43 2.87
C ILE A 98 -2.64 1.01 2.01
N TYR A 99 -3.79 1.31 2.62
CA TYR A 99 -4.89 1.95 1.92
C TYR A 99 -4.53 3.36 1.46
N SER A 100 -3.87 4.18 2.28
CA SER A 100 -3.52 5.56 1.89
C SER A 100 -2.56 5.57 0.71
N ILE A 101 -1.61 4.64 0.63
CA ILE A 101 -0.71 4.49 -0.53
C ILE A 101 -1.51 4.05 -1.76
N THR A 102 -2.33 3.00 -1.63
CA THR A 102 -3.08 2.39 -2.74
C THR A 102 -4.08 3.38 -3.36
N TYR A 103 -4.69 4.24 -2.55
CA TYR A 103 -5.64 5.27 -2.98
C TYR A 103 -4.98 6.64 -3.25
N ASN A 104 -3.64 6.70 -3.25
CA ASN A 104 -2.85 7.90 -3.50
C ASN A 104 -3.23 9.09 -2.59
N ARG A 105 -3.51 8.81 -1.31
CA ARG A 105 -3.71 9.82 -0.25
C ARG A 105 -2.35 10.17 0.34
N THR A 106 -1.57 10.96 -0.40
CA THR A 106 -0.18 11.34 -0.05
C THR A 106 -0.11 11.96 1.34
N GLU A 107 -0.95 12.95 1.63
CA GLU A 107 -0.93 13.65 2.92
C GLU A 107 -1.26 12.71 4.09
N ILE A 108 -2.26 11.84 3.92
CA ILE A 108 -2.60 10.83 4.95
C ILE A 108 -1.45 9.82 5.12
N SER A 109 -0.81 9.38 4.03
CA SER A 109 0.35 8.49 4.09
C SER A 109 1.49 9.13 4.89
N LYS A 110 1.79 10.41 4.63
CA LYS A 110 2.78 11.18 5.37
C LYS A 110 2.46 11.24 6.87
N ILE A 111 1.24 11.63 7.22
CA ILE A 111 0.80 11.69 8.63
C ILE A 111 0.94 10.32 9.31
N LEU A 112 0.51 9.24 8.65
CA LEU A 112 0.62 7.88 9.20
C LEU A 112 2.08 7.46 9.43
N ILE A 113 2.97 7.79 8.49
CA ILE A 113 4.41 7.52 8.63
C ILE A 113 5.01 8.34 9.77
N GLU A 114 4.69 9.64 9.88
CA GLU A 114 5.13 10.51 10.98
C GLU A 114 4.64 10.01 12.35
N LYS A 115 3.43 9.42 12.39
CA LYS A 115 2.87 8.74 13.56
C LYS A 115 3.41 7.33 13.78
N LYS A 116 4.46 6.93 13.06
CA LYS A 116 5.16 5.64 13.20
C LYS A 116 4.28 4.42 12.88
N ALA A 117 3.41 4.52 11.87
CA ALA A 117 2.75 3.35 11.29
C ALA A 117 3.81 2.31 10.88
N ASN A 118 3.51 1.02 11.03
CA ASN A 118 4.46 -0.03 10.68
C ASN A 118 4.64 -0.11 9.16
N VAL A 119 5.81 0.35 8.68
CA VAL A 119 6.18 0.39 7.26
C VAL A 119 6.65 -0.95 6.69
N ASN A 120 6.82 -1.98 7.53
CA ASN A 120 7.36 -3.30 7.17
C ASN A 120 6.34 -4.44 7.31
N ILE A 121 5.04 -4.11 7.31
CA ILE A 121 3.99 -5.12 7.35
C ILE A 121 4.09 -5.98 6.08
N LYS A 122 4.18 -7.30 6.27
CA LYS A 122 4.10 -8.28 5.19
C LYS A 122 2.65 -8.67 4.95
N VAL A 123 2.21 -8.51 3.72
CA VAL A 123 0.85 -8.81 3.26
C VAL A 123 0.86 -9.82 2.12
N SER A 124 -0.29 -10.46 1.91
CA SER A 124 -0.52 -11.40 0.81
C SER A 124 -1.87 -11.11 0.17
N LEU A 125 -1.94 -11.26 -1.14
CA LEU A 125 -3.13 -11.10 -1.95
C LEU A 125 -3.25 -12.31 -2.87
N ASN A 126 -4.45 -12.85 -2.97
CA ASN A 126 -4.77 -13.90 -3.92
C ASN A 126 -6.20 -13.71 -4.42
N GLY A 127 -6.35 -13.22 -5.65
CA GLY A 127 -7.66 -12.94 -6.23
C GLY A 127 -7.54 -12.26 -7.59
N ASN A 128 -8.58 -12.39 -8.42
CA ASN A 128 -8.67 -11.74 -9.74
C ASN A 128 -7.43 -11.96 -10.64
N GLY A 129 -6.85 -13.17 -10.60
CA GLY A 129 -5.66 -13.54 -11.37
C GLY A 129 -4.35 -12.93 -10.85
N VAL A 130 -4.38 -12.20 -9.74
CA VAL A 130 -3.21 -11.66 -9.04
C VAL A 130 -2.89 -12.54 -7.83
N TYR A 131 -1.62 -12.94 -7.71
CA TYR A 131 -1.06 -13.51 -6.50
C TYR A 131 0.16 -12.70 -6.09
N MET A 132 0.12 -12.08 -4.92
CA MET A 132 1.29 -11.44 -4.32
C MET A 132 1.47 -11.94 -2.89
N LYS A 133 2.70 -12.21 -2.47
CA LYS A 133 3.00 -12.73 -1.13
C LYS A 133 4.24 -12.09 -0.56
N ASN A 134 4.19 -11.77 0.73
CA ASN A 134 5.27 -11.17 1.51
C ASN A 134 5.71 -9.79 1.01
N PHE A 135 4.84 -9.07 0.29
CA PHE A 135 5.15 -7.69 -0.12
C PHE A 135 4.92 -6.73 1.04
N THR A 136 5.58 -5.57 0.99
CA THR A 136 5.49 -4.48 1.98
C THR A 136 4.79 -3.26 1.37
N PRO A 137 4.36 -2.28 2.19
CA PRO A 137 3.82 -1.01 1.69
C PRO A 137 4.68 -0.35 0.59
N LEU A 138 6.01 -0.47 0.67
CA LEU A 138 6.93 0.08 -0.32
C LEU A 138 6.58 -0.35 -1.75
N ILE A 139 6.24 -1.62 -1.97
CA ILE A 139 5.95 -2.21 -3.30
C ILE A 139 4.74 -1.57 -3.99
N LEU A 140 3.82 -0.97 -3.22
CA LEU A 140 2.58 -0.37 -3.73
C LEU A 140 2.74 1.09 -4.18
N ASN A 141 3.92 1.68 -4.04
CA ASN A 141 4.10 3.10 -4.29
C ASN A 141 4.19 3.41 -5.79
N GLU A 142 3.38 4.38 -6.22
CA GLU A 142 3.59 5.10 -7.49
C GLU A 142 4.14 6.51 -7.26
N ASN A 143 4.07 7.03 -6.03
CA ASN A 143 4.58 8.34 -5.65
C ASN A 143 5.99 8.19 -5.04
N LYS A 144 7.00 8.77 -5.71
CA LYS A 144 8.40 8.79 -5.24
C LYS A 144 8.53 9.41 -3.84
N GLU A 145 7.78 10.47 -3.55
CA GLU A 145 7.82 11.16 -2.24
C GLU A 145 7.41 10.22 -1.10
N VAL A 146 6.30 9.49 -1.27
CA VAL A 146 5.83 8.53 -0.24
C VAL A 146 6.79 7.35 -0.12
N ALA A 147 7.35 6.87 -1.24
CA ALA A 147 8.38 5.83 -1.21
C ALA A 147 9.61 6.29 -0.41
N GLU A 148 10.09 7.53 -0.62
CA GLU A 148 11.20 8.11 0.11
C GLU A 148 10.90 8.26 1.61
N LEU A 149 9.69 8.72 1.96
CA LEU A 149 9.25 8.79 3.36
C LEU A 149 9.25 7.41 4.03
N LEU A 150 8.78 6.37 3.34
CA LEU A 150 8.80 5.00 3.86
C LEU A 150 10.22 4.49 4.10
N ILE A 151 11.14 4.74 3.16
CA ILE A 151 12.55 4.34 3.29
C ILE A 151 13.20 5.05 4.48
N ASN A 152 12.99 6.36 4.60
CA ASN A 152 13.48 7.15 5.74
C ASN A 152 12.88 6.70 7.08
N ALA A 153 11.66 6.18 7.08
CA ALA A 153 11.02 5.57 8.24
C ALA A 153 11.45 4.11 8.52
N GLY A 154 12.42 3.58 7.77
CA GLY A 154 13.00 2.25 7.98
C GLY A 154 12.33 1.12 7.22
N ALA A 155 11.68 1.39 6.08
CA ALA A 155 11.20 0.35 5.19
C ALA A 155 12.37 -0.51 4.66
N ASP A 156 12.22 -1.83 4.71
CA ASP A 156 13.20 -2.77 4.18
C ASP A 156 13.19 -2.76 2.64
N ILE A 157 14.18 -2.06 2.07
CA ILE A 157 14.38 -1.89 0.63
C ILE A 157 14.77 -3.19 -0.10
N ASN A 158 15.07 -4.27 0.63
CA ASN A 158 15.52 -5.55 0.10
C ASN A 158 14.54 -6.69 0.39
N THR A 159 13.31 -6.41 0.88
CA THR A 159 12.32 -7.45 1.14
C THR A 159 12.03 -8.27 -0.11
N LYS A 160 12.32 -9.57 -0.04
CA LYS A 160 11.95 -10.52 -1.07
C LYS A 160 10.46 -10.85 -1.02
N PHE A 161 9.81 -10.76 -2.16
CA PHE A 161 8.39 -11.07 -2.30
C PHE A 161 8.14 -11.87 -3.58
N THR A 162 6.93 -12.41 -3.70
CA THR A 162 6.47 -13.10 -4.91
C THR A 162 5.32 -12.32 -5.52
N ALA A 163 5.31 -12.19 -6.85
CA ALA A 163 4.21 -11.64 -7.63
C ALA A 163 3.97 -12.52 -8.87
N LYS A 164 2.72 -12.94 -9.06
CA LYS A 164 2.26 -13.68 -10.23
C LYS A 164 1.00 -13.00 -10.76
N TYR A 165 0.93 -12.85 -12.08
CA TYR A 165 -0.27 -12.37 -12.74
C TYR A 165 -0.53 -13.19 -13.99
N GLU A 166 -1.55 -14.03 -13.92
CA GLU A 166 -1.87 -15.01 -14.98
C GLU A 166 -2.22 -14.30 -16.30
N GLY A 167 -2.92 -13.17 -16.23
CA GLY A 167 -3.34 -12.43 -17.42
C GLY A 167 -2.21 -11.79 -18.24
N GLN A 168 -0.98 -11.71 -17.74
CA GLN A 168 0.17 -11.16 -18.47
C GLN A 168 1.42 -12.05 -18.37
N ASN A 169 1.29 -13.31 -17.95
CA ASN A 169 2.41 -14.24 -17.73
C ASN A 169 3.53 -13.65 -16.84
N ILE A 170 3.18 -12.78 -15.88
CA ILE A 170 4.14 -12.23 -14.93
C ILE A 170 4.40 -13.30 -13.88
N LYS A 171 5.68 -13.63 -13.67
CA LYS A 171 6.11 -14.54 -12.60
C LYS A 171 7.44 -14.06 -12.03
N LEU A 172 7.36 -13.40 -10.89
CA LEU A 172 8.49 -12.96 -10.09
C LEU A 172 8.46 -13.73 -8.77
N GLU A 173 9.45 -14.58 -8.52
CA GLU A 173 9.59 -15.33 -7.27
C GLU A 173 10.88 -14.87 -6.58
N ASP A 174 10.82 -14.54 -5.30
CA ASP A 174 11.94 -13.99 -4.51
C ASP A 174 12.56 -12.70 -5.09
N ALA A 175 11.75 -11.89 -5.77
CA ALA A 175 12.16 -10.61 -6.33
C ALA A 175 12.30 -9.53 -5.26
N THR A 176 13.19 -8.57 -5.47
CA THR A 176 13.40 -7.40 -4.60
C THR A 176 12.56 -6.20 -5.08
N PRO A 177 12.35 -5.17 -4.24
CA PRO A 177 11.71 -3.93 -4.65
C PRO A 177 12.39 -3.27 -5.86
N LEU A 178 13.73 -3.28 -5.91
CA LEU A 178 14.47 -2.74 -7.05
C LEU A 178 14.11 -3.47 -8.36
N MET A 179 14.10 -4.80 -8.37
CA MET A 179 13.69 -5.58 -9.55
C MET A 179 12.25 -5.27 -9.97
N TRP A 180 11.35 -5.14 -8.99
CA TRP A 180 9.94 -4.82 -9.26
C TRP A 180 9.76 -3.48 -9.95
N PHE A 181 10.40 -2.42 -9.44
CA PHE A 181 10.27 -1.09 -10.02
C PHE A 181 10.95 -0.98 -11.39
N ILE A 182 11.98 -1.77 -11.66
CA ILE A 182 12.54 -1.90 -13.02
C ILE A 182 11.56 -2.63 -13.93
N PHE A 183 11.04 -3.78 -13.48
CA PHE A 183 10.11 -4.60 -14.26
C PHE A 183 8.83 -3.86 -14.64
N THR A 184 8.33 -3.02 -13.73
CA THR A 184 7.11 -2.20 -13.92
C THR A 184 7.38 -0.83 -14.56
N ASP A 185 8.62 -0.56 -14.96
CA ASP A 185 9.07 0.69 -15.59
C ASP A 185 8.80 1.95 -14.73
N ASN A 186 9.07 1.83 -13.44
CA ASN A 186 9.12 2.93 -12.48
C ASN A 186 10.58 3.33 -12.21
N THR A 187 11.19 3.98 -13.21
CA THR A 187 12.58 4.43 -13.19
C THR A 187 12.89 5.37 -12.01
N GLU A 188 11.94 6.19 -11.58
CA GLU A 188 12.15 7.17 -10.50
C GLU A 188 12.32 6.50 -9.13
N ILE A 189 11.45 5.55 -8.80
CA ILE A 189 11.59 4.78 -7.54
C ILE A 189 12.74 3.79 -7.64
N ALA A 190 13.00 3.19 -8.81
CA ALA A 190 14.19 2.35 -9.00
C ALA A 190 15.50 3.14 -8.74
N GLN A 191 15.61 4.38 -9.22
CA GLN A 191 16.73 5.28 -8.92
C GLN A 191 16.85 5.57 -7.43
N LEU A 192 15.74 5.93 -6.79
CA LEU A 192 15.69 6.16 -5.35
C LEU A 192 16.23 4.95 -4.57
N LEU A 193 15.80 3.73 -4.91
CA LEU A 193 16.27 2.53 -4.23
C LEU A 193 17.77 2.28 -4.42
N ILE A 194 18.32 2.55 -5.61
CA ILE A 194 19.76 2.45 -5.88
C ILE A 194 20.53 3.49 -5.04
N GLU A 195 20.02 4.73 -4.94
CA GLU A 195 20.60 5.81 -4.14
C GLU A 195 20.63 5.47 -2.65
N TYR A 196 19.58 4.81 -2.14
CA TYR A 196 19.47 4.35 -0.76
C TYR A 196 20.13 2.98 -0.48
N GLY A 197 20.87 2.42 -1.45
CA GLY A 197 21.70 1.23 -1.24
C GLY A 197 20.96 -0.10 -1.30
N ALA A 198 19.93 -0.22 -2.13
CA ALA A 198 19.34 -1.52 -2.44
C ALA A 198 20.39 -2.49 -3.00
N ASP A 199 20.25 -3.78 -2.70
CA ASP A 199 21.16 -4.82 -3.20
C ASP A 199 21.00 -4.98 -4.72
N ILE A 200 21.89 -4.34 -5.46
CA ILE A 200 21.91 -4.33 -6.93
C ILE A 200 22.27 -5.70 -7.54
N ASN A 201 22.89 -6.59 -6.76
CA ASN A 201 23.35 -7.91 -7.20
C ASN A 201 22.48 -9.06 -6.69
N ALA A 202 21.40 -8.74 -5.97
CA ALA A 202 20.41 -9.72 -5.55
C ALA A 202 19.92 -10.51 -6.76
N LYS A 203 19.59 -11.78 -6.52
CA LYS A 203 18.98 -12.68 -7.50
C LYS A 203 17.59 -13.08 -7.06
N ASP A 204 16.66 -13.04 -8.00
CA ASP A 204 15.37 -13.70 -7.87
C ASP A 204 15.56 -15.24 -7.91
N LYS A 205 14.47 -15.99 -7.76
CA LYS A 205 14.53 -17.46 -7.78
C LYS A 205 14.98 -18.05 -9.12
N SER A 206 14.81 -17.31 -10.21
CA SER A 206 15.23 -17.71 -11.56
C SER A 206 16.69 -17.33 -11.86
N GLY A 207 17.35 -16.62 -10.95
CA GLY A 207 18.72 -16.13 -11.12
C GLY A 207 18.83 -14.76 -11.79
N ASN A 208 17.71 -14.08 -12.09
CA ASN A 208 17.69 -12.76 -12.69
C ASN A 208 18.12 -11.69 -11.67
N THR A 209 18.91 -10.72 -12.14
CA THR A 209 19.35 -9.54 -11.37
C THR A 209 18.57 -8.29 -11.78
N ALA A 210 18.69 -7.20 -11.01
CA ALA A 210 18.18 -5.89 -11.41
C ALA A 210 18.72 -5.45 -12.79
N LEU A 211 20.01 -5.73 -13.07
CA LEU A 211 20.64 -5.45 -14.36
C LEU A 211 20.03 -6.29 -15.50
N GLY A 212 19.74 -7.57 -15.24
CA GLY A 212 19.06 -8.43 -16.21
C GLY A 212 17.69 -7.88 -16.62
N TYR A 213 16.87 -7.45 -15.66
CA TYR A 213 15.59 -6.81 -15.96
C TYR A 213 15.75 -5.48 -16.69
N ALA A 214 16.73 -4.65 -16.32
CA ALA A 214 16.96 -3.37 -16.99
C ALA A 214 17.27 -3.57 -18.49
N LYS A 215 18.08 -4.58 -18.82
CA LYS A 215 18.38 -4.97 -20.21
C LYS A 215 17.16 -5.50 -20.95
N GLU A 216 16.38 -6.40 -20.33
CA GLU A 216 15.14 -6.93 -20.93
C GLU A 216 14.14 -5.80 -21.26
N LYS A 217 14.05 -4.79 -20.39
CA LYS A 217 13.16 -3.63 -20.57
C LYS A 217 13.76 -2.53 -21.45
N ASN A 218 15.00 -2.67 -21.94
CA ASN A 218 15.75 -1.61 -22.63
C ASN A 218 15.78 -0.28 -21.84
N ASN A 219 15.85 -0.34 -20.51
CA ASN A 219 15.93 0.83 -19.65
C ASN A 219 17.39 1.27 -19.50
N THR A 220 17.91 1.94 -20.53
CA THR A 220 19.32 2.35 -20.61
C THR A 220 19.75 3.21 -19.42
N LYS A 221 18.87 4.10 -18.92
CA LYS A 221 19.17 4.97 -17.78
C LYS A 221 19.45 4.16 -16.50
N ILE A 222 18.61 3.15 -16.20
CA ILE A 222 18.84 2.27 -15.04
C ILE A 222 20.01 1.33 -15.29
N GLU A 223 20.14 0.79 -16.50
CA GLU A 223 21.26 -0.08 -16.87
C GLU A 223 22.61 0.58 -16.62
N GLU A 224 22.82 1.79 -17.17
CA GLU A 224 24.04 2.58 -16.98
C GLU A 224 24.28 2.87 -15.50
N LEU A 225 23.23 3.27 -14.77
CA LEU A 225 23.32 3.53 -13.34
C LEU A 225 23.75 2.28 -12.56
N LEU A 226 23.15 1.12 -12.82
CA LEU A 226 23.50 -0.15 -12.17
C LEU A 226 24.95 -0.55 -12.47
N ILE A 227 25.38 -0.44 -13.73
CA ILE A 227 26.76 -0.73 -14.14
C ILE A 227 27.74 0.21 -13.42
N SER A 228 27.42 1.51 -13.34
CA SER A 228 28.25 2.50 -12.63
C SER A 228 28.40 2.21 -11.13
N LYS A 229 27.41 1.52 -10.54
CA LYS A 229 27.42 1.06 -9.14
C LYS A 229 28.03 -0.34 -8.96
N GLY A 230 28.51 -0.97 -10.03
CA GLY A 230 29.18 -2.27 -9.99
C GLY A 230 28.24 -3.48 -10.00
N ALA A 231 27.05 -3.34 -10.57
CA ALA A 231 26.17 -4.48 -10.83
C ALA A 231 26.83 -5.48 -11.79
N LYS A 232 26.65 -6.78 -11.52
CA LYS A 232 27.23 -7.89 -12.30
C LYS A 232 26.17 -8.85 -12.82
#